data_AF-A0A1G1HAX8-F1
#
_entry.id   AF-A0A1G1HAX8-F1
#
_cell.length_a   1.000
_cell.length_b   1.000
_cell.length_c   1.000
_cell.angle_alpha   90.00
_cell.angle_beta   90.00
_cell.angle_gamma   90.00
#
_symmetry.space_group_name_H-M   'P 1'
#
loop_
_entity.id
_entity.type
_entity.pdbx_description
1 polymer ?
#
loop_
_entity_poly.entity_id
_entity_poly.type
_entity_poly.pdbx_seq_one_letter_code
_entity_poly.pdbx_strand_id
1 'polypeptide(L)'
;MKKFIVTFTCMVMLLFGVSAALAGGPPWTGHAAPFDFLFGNHIDQFQQSKLLGNGDLQGFFYITFTGGSVQGAPAATHGEDAVGWILYGVPLKAKLLALPPMMMPQWCVNPADLPREKGFSHFHWVGMPMMGDGLTVGQFYDGFLLKLTAIDTFFFMMGEGVLVTPGIDDYSHDNIVTSCP
;
A
#
# COMPACT_ATOMS: atom_id res chain seq x y z
N MET A 1 -37.47 -16.96 61.73
CA MET A 1 -36.84 -15.62 61.90
C MET A 1 -35.43 -15.66 61.32
N LYS A 2 -34.97 -14.50 60.83
CA LYS A 2 -33.68 -14.18 60.19
C LYS A 2 -33.53 -14.58 58.71
N LYS A 3 -33.91 -13.64 57.86
CA LYS A 3 -33.59 -13.55 56.42
C LYS A 3 -32.14 -13.02 56.30
N PHE A 4 -31.29 -13.66 55.51
CA PHE A 4 -30.01 -13.10 55.09
C PHE A 4 -30.16 -12.55 53.68
N ILE A 5 -30.10 -11.22 53.57
CA ILE A 5 -29.88 -10.50 52.32
C ILE A 5 -28.37 -10.35 52.19
N VAL A 6 -27.77 -10.91 51.14
CA VAL A 6 -26.41 -10.56 50.72
C VAL A 6 -26.48 -10.23 49.24
N THR A 7 -26.60 -8.94 48.97
CA THR A 7 -26.38 -8.35 47.64
C THR A 7 -24.87 -8.17 47.49
N PHE A 8 -24.23 -8.90 46.58
CA PHE A 8 -22.85 -8.62 46.19
C PHE A 8 -22.81 -8.33 44.68
N THR A 9 -22.97 -7.05 44.36
CA THR A 9 -22.74 -6.48 43.04
C THR A 9 -21.23 -6.42 42.82
N CYS A 10 -20.64 -7.50 42.28
CA CYS A 10 -19.26 -7.46 41.80
C CYS A 10 -19.26 -7.04 40.33
N MET A 11 -19.23 -5.72 40.14
CA MET A 11 -18.96 -5.04 38.89
C MET A 11 -17.51 -5.36 38.47
N VAL A 12 -17.32 -6.49 37.80
CA VAL A 12 -16.07 -6.77 37.10
C VAL A 12 -16.08 -5.93 35.83
N MET A 13 -15.56 -4.71 35.95
CA MET A 13 -15.01 -3.99 34.81
C MET A 13 -13.87 -4.85 34.27
N LEU A 14 -14.19 -5.75 33.34
CA LEU A 14 -13.21 -6.25 32.41
C LEU A 14 -12.73 -5.03 31.63
N LEU A 15 -11.60 -4.52 32.09
CA LEU A 15 -10.71 -3.64 31.36
C LEU A 15 -10.58 -4.21 29.96
N PHE A 16 -11.33 -3.66 29.01
CA PHE A 16 -10.89 -3.62 27.64
C PHE A 16 -9.63 -2.76 27.63
N GLY A 17 -8.51 -3.40 28.02
CA GLY A 17 -7.19 -2.95 27.63
C GLY A 17 -7.20 -3.02 26.12
N VAL A 18 -7.59 -1.92 25.47
CA VAL A 18 -7.26 -1.67 24.09
C VAL A 18 -5.75 -1.56 24.10
N SER A 19 -5.07 -2.69 23.93
CA SER A 19 -3.66 -2.68 23.61
C SER A 19 -3.54 -1.87 22.32
N ALA A 20 -3.10 -0.63 22.43
CA ALA A 20 -2.56 0.17 21.32
C ALA A 20 -1.22 -0.43 20.84
N ALA A 21 -1.14 -1.75 20.77
CA ALA A 21 -0.01 -2.50 20.28
C ALA A 21 -0.28 -2.82 18.81
N LEU A 22 0.59 -2.30 17.94
CA LEU A 22 0.72 -2.58 16.52
C LEU A 22 -0.25 -1.86 15.57
N ALA A 23 -0.27 -0.52 15.59
CA ALA A 23 -0.72 0.22 14.42
C ALA A 23 0.32 0.20 13.27
N GLY A 24 1.58 -0.18 13.54
CA GLY A 24 2.71 -0.11 12.59
C GLY A 24 2.86 -1.26 11.59
N GLY A 25 1.87 -2.15 11.46
CA GLY A 25 1.93 -3.33 10.58
C GLY A 25 2.96 -4.40 11.01
N PRO A 26 3.12 -5.49 10.24
CA PRO A 26 4.16 -6.48 10.50
C PRO A 26 5.56 -5.95 10.16
N PRO A 27 6.62 -6.49 10.78
CA PRO A 27 7.99 -6.10 10.42
C PRO A 27 8.36 -6.60 9.02
N TRP A 28 9.30 -5.91 8.37
CA TRP A 28 9.91 -6.38 7.14
C TRP A 28 10.61 -7.72 7.37
N THR A 29 10.39 -8.67 6.47
CA THR A 29 10.97 -10.01 6.55
C THR A 29 11.58 -10.49 5.25
N GLY A 30 11.90 -9.58 4.32
CA GLY A 30 12.57 -9.92 3.06
C GLY A 30 11.78 -10.89 2.19
N HIS A 31 10.49 -10.62 1.99
CA HIS A 31 9.55 -11.48 1.26
C HIS A 31 9.43 -12.92 1.82
N ALA A 32 9.55 -13.10 3.13
CA ALA A 32 9.23 -14.38 3.75
C ALA A 32 7.71 -14.66 3.77
N ALA A 33 7.36 -15.94 3.77
CA ALA A 33 5.96 -16.36 3.91
C ALA A 33 5.32 -15.76 5.18
N PRO A 34 4.05 -15.31 5.12
CA PRO A 34 3.10 -15.51 4.03
C PRO A 34 3.10 -14.40 2.97
N PHE A 35 3.99 -13.40 3.04
CA PHE A 35 4.05 -12.26 2.11
C PHE A 35 5.26 -12.38 1.17
N ASP A 36 5.28 -13.47 0.43
CA ASP A 36 6.36 -13.92 -0.46
C ASP A 36 6.04 -13.75 -1.95
N PHE A 37 4.93 -13.06 -2.29
CA PHE A 37 4.64 -12.74 -3.68
C PHE A 37 5.68 -11.76 -4.23
N LEU A 38 6.24 -12.11 -5.39
CA LEU A 38 7.17 -11.30 -6.15
C LEU A 38 6.52 -10.93 -7.48
N PHE A 39 6.56 -9.64 -7.82
CA PHE A 39 6.08 -9.16 -9.13
C PHE A 39 6.95 -9.65 -10.29
N GLY A 40 8.17 -10.14 -10.01
CA GLY A 40 9.08 -10.68 -11.02
C GLY A 40 9.85 -9.61 -11.81
N ASN A 41 9.71 -8.34 -11.44
CA ASN A 41 10.53 -7.22 -11.90
C ASN A 41 11.36 -6.65 -10.74
N HIS A 42 12.35 -5.82 -11.06
CA HIS A 42 13.31 -5.26 -10.09
C HIS A 42 12.86 -3.93 -9.49
N ILE A 43 11.61 -3.56 -9.70
CA ILE A 43 11.01 -2.34 -9.20
C ILE A 43 10.17 -2.67 -7.95
N ASP A 44 10.15 -1.76 -7.00
CA ASP A 44 9.43 -1.87 -5.73
C ASP A 44 9.93 -3.01 -4.84
N GLN A 45 11.19 -2.86 -4.42
CA GLN A 45 11.88 -3.77 -3.50
C GLN A 45 11.47 -3.58 -2.04
N PHE A 46 10.66 -2.56 -1.73
CA PHE A 46 10.28 -2.16 -0.38
C PHE A 46 8.79 -2.45 -0.11
N GLN A 47 8.31 -3.59 -0.60
CA GLN A 47 6.94 -4.06 -0.36
C GLN A 47 6.94 -5.56 -0.06
N GLN A 48 5.98 -6.03 0.74
CA GLN A 48 5.72 -7.46 0.90
C GLN A 48 4.26 -7.70 0.63
N SER A 49 3.95 -8.62 -0.29
CA SER A 49 2.58 -8.95 -0.66
C SER A 49 2.37 -10.45 -0.74
N LYS A 50 1.12 -10.86 -0.74
CA LYS A 50 0.70 -12.25 -0.91
C LYS A 50 -0.43 -12.31 -1.93
N LEU A 51 -0.40 -13.35 -2.74
CA LEU A 51 -1.50 -13.67 -3.64
C LEU A 51 -2.60 -14.39 -2.87
N LEU A 52 -3.81 -13.88 -2.96
CA LEU A 52 -5.00 -14.47 -2.37
C LEU A 52 -5.57 -15.55 -3.31
N GLY A 53 -6.41 -16.44 -2.76
CA GLY A 53 -7.00 -17.54 -3.54
C GLY A 53 -7.92 -17.09 -4.68
N ASN A 54 -8.37 -15.83 -4.68
CA ASN A 54 -9.16 -15.22 -5.74
C ASN A 54 -8.32 -14.48 -6.79
N GLY A 55 -6.99 -14.47 -6.65
CA GLY A 55 -6.07 -13.77 -7.54
C GLY A 55 -5.75 -12.33 -7.15
N ASP A 56 -6.38 -11.79 -6.10
CA ASP A 56 -6.05 -10.45 -5.58
C ASP A 56 -4.72 -10.47 -4.82
N LEU A 57 -4.14 -9.29 -4.61
CA LEU A 57 -3.00 -9.08 -3.73
C LEU A 57 -3.41 -8.42 -2.42
N GLN A 58 -2.73 -8.81 -1.35
CA GLN A 58 -2.72 -8.09 -0.08
C GLN A 58 -1.28 -7.93 0.40
N GLY A 59 -0.92 -6.77 0.92
CA GLY A 59 0.45 -6.55 1.36
C GLY A 59 0.68 -5.24 2.11
N PHE A 60 1.94 -4.83 2.12
CA PHE A 60 2.42 -3.63 2.77
C PHE A 60 3.51 -2.98 1.92
N PHE A 61 3.52 -1.65 1.90
CA PHE A 61 4.66 -0.85 1.44
C PHE A 61 5.39 -0.31 2.65
N TYR A 62 6.71 -0.42 2.64
CA TYR A 62 7.57 -0.07 3.74
C TYR A 62 8.33 1.23 3.50
N ILE A 63 8.62 1.90 4.60
CA ILE A 63 9.31 3.18 4.65
C ILE A 63 10.44 3.13 5.67
N THR A 64 11.42 4.01 5.47
CA THR A 64 12.45 4.35 6.44
C THR A 64 12.35 5.84 6.74
N PHE A 65 12.24 6.19 8.01
CA PHE A 65 12.30 7.58 8.45
C PHE A 65 13.71 8.11 8.31
N THR A 66 13.85 9.33 7.77
CA THR A 66 15.15 9.97 7.56
C THR A 66 15.74 10.56 8.85
N GLY A 67 14.95 10.58 9.95
CA GLY A 67 15.28 11.25 11.20
C GLY A 67 14.99 12.76 11.23
N GLY A 68 14.54 13.33 10.10
CA GLY A 68 14.12 14.73 9.99
C GLY A 68 12.61 14.92 9.94
N SER A 69 12.19 16.18 9.82
CA SER A 69 10.79 16.55 9.59
C SER A 69 10.68 17.60 8.49
N VAL A 70 9.62 17.51 7.69
CA VAL A 70 9.28 18.45 6.62
C VAL A 70 7.83 18.86 6.82
N GLN A 71 7.56 20.17 6.82
CA GLN A 71 6.22 20.73 7.05
C GLN A 71 5.55 20.23 8.35
N GLY A 72 6.35 19.92 9.38
CA GLY A 72 5.86 19.42 10.66
C GLY A 72 5.55 17.93 10.71
N ALA A 73 5.70 17.19 9.61
CA ALA A 73 5.57 15.73 9.56
C ALA A 73 6.96 15.06 9.51
N PRO A 74 7.13 13.86 10.09
CA PRO A 74 8.37 13.09 9.96
C PRO A 74 8.65 12.78 8.48
N ALA A 75 9.87 13.01 8.02
CA ALA A 75 10.25 12.73 6.65
C ALA A 75 10.62 11.25 6.48
N ALA A 76 10.12 10.61 5.42
CA ALA A 76 10.35 9.20 5.13
C ALA A 76 10.58 8.97 3.64
N THR A 77 11.29 7.89 3.32
CA THR A 77 11.47 7.37 1.95
C THR A 77 11.11 5.89 1.93
N HIS A 78 11.10 5.24 0.77
CA HIS A 78 11.00 3.79 0.72
C HIS A 78 12.15 3.14 1.49
N GLY A 79 11.83 2.08 2.24
CA GLY A 79 12.79 1.41 3.11
C GLY A 79 12.17 0.17 3.76
N GLU A 80 12.78 -0.33 4.84
CA GLU A 80 12.41 -1.62 5.43
C GLU A 80 12.02 -1.53 6.92
N ASP A 81 12.00 -0.31 7.49
CA ASP A 81 11.90 -0.15 8.95
C ASP A 81 10.47 -0.18 9.50
N ALA A 82 9.51 0.37 8.74
CA ALA A 82 8.13 0.50 9.17
C ALA A 82 7.16 0.36 8.00
N VAL A 83 5.93 -0.08 8.26
CA VAL A 83 4.86 -0.02 7.26
C VAL A 83 4.45 1.44 7.06
N GLY A 84 4.46 1.91 5.81
CA GLY A 84 3.87 3.20 5.43
C GLY A 84 2.42 3.03 4.95
N TRP A 85 2.16 1.96 4.20
CA TRP A 85 0.83 1.69 3.63
C TRP A 85 0.45 0.22 3.71
N ILE A 86 -0.85 -0.02 3.85
CA ILE A 86 -1.49 -1.30 3.53
C ILE A 86 -1.78 -1.30 2.02
N LEU A 87 -1.45 -2.41 1.36
CA LEU A 87 -1.72 -2.65 -0.05
C LEU A 87 -2.88 -3.63 -0.23
N TYR A 88 -3.76 -3.28 -1.16
CA TYR A 88 -4.68 -4.22 -1.80
C TYR A 88 -4.56 -4.06 -3.31
N GLY A 89 -4.45 -5.18 -4.03
CA GLY A 89 -4.28 -5.17 -5.48
C GLY A 89 -5.27 -6.07 -6.19
N VAL A 90 -5.77 -5.63 -7.35
CA VAL A 90 -6.60 -6.45 -8.24
C VAL A 90 -5.88 -6.68 -9.56
N PRO A 91 -5.89 -7.91 -10.11
CA PRO A 91 -5.20 -8.20 -11.36
C PRO A 91 -5.92 -7.52 -12.53
N LEU A 92 -5.17 -6.83 -13.40
CA LEU A 92 -5.70 -6.31 -14.67
C LEU A 92 -4.61 -6.11 -15.73
N LYS A 93 -5.03 -5.68 -16.92
CA LYS A 93 -4.13 -5.24 -18.00
C LYS A 93 -4.19 -3.73 -18.19
N ALA A 94 -3.03 -3.08 -18.26
CA ALA A 94 -2.93 -1.65 -18.52
C ALA A 94 -2.06 -1.37 -19.75
N LYS A 95 -2.41 -0.32 -20.51
CA LYS A 95 -1.64 0.15 -21.67
C LYS A 95 -0.60 1.16 -21.21
N LEU A 96 0.66 0.97 -21.55
CA LEU A 96 1.68 1.99 -21.26
C LEU A 96 1.44 3.22 -22.16
N LEU A 97 1.32 4.41 -21.56
CA LEU A 97 1.16 5.67 -22.29
C LEU A 97 2.45 6.45 -22.40
N ALA A 98 3.24 6.50 -21.32
CA ALA A 98 4.46 7.27 -21.28
C ALA A 98 5.46 6.68 -20.27
N LEU A 99 6.74 6.90 -20.56
CA LEU A 99 7.88 6.63 -19.68
C LEU A 99 8.67 7.93 -19.51
N PRO A 100 8.20 8.86 -18.69
CA PRO A 100 8.92 10.11 -18.51
C PRO A 100 10.26 9.84 -17.82
N PRO A 101 11.35 10.51 -18.23
CA PRO A 101 12.64 10.35 -17.57
C PRO A 101 12.53 10.64 -16.06
N MET A 102 13.04 9.73 -15.23
CA MET A 102 13.04 9.85 -13.76
C MET A 102 11.65 9.92 -13.10
N MET A 103 10.56 9.62 -13.81
CA MET A 103 9.23 9.53 -13.22
C MET A 103 8.65 8.12 -13.34
N MET A 104 7.56 7.87 -12.64
CA MET A 104 6.83 6.61 -12.71
C MET A 104 6.21 6.44 -14.11
N PRO A 105 6.17 5.21 -14.65
CA PRO A 105 5.46 4.92 -15.90
C PRO A 105 4.00 5.34 -15.80
N GLN A 106 3.46 5.96 -16.85
CA GLN A 106 2.05 6.32 -16.91
C GLN A 106 1.26 5.25 -17.64
N TRP A 107 0.22 4.74 -16.97
CA TRP A 107 -0.60 3.64 -17.43
C TRP A 107 -2.00 4.09 -17.78
N CYS A 108 -2.56 3.53 -18.85
CA CYS A 108 -3.97 3.64 -19.11
C CYS A 108 -4.71 2.39 -18.68
N VAL A 109 -5.72 2.59 -17.85
CA VAL A 109 -6.64 1.55 -17.41
C VAL A 109 -8.00 1.85 -18.02
N ASN A 110 -8.60 0.82 -18.62
CA ASN A 110 -9.94 0.93 -19.18
C ASN A 110 -10.95 1.17 -18.05
N PRO A 111 -11.80 2.20 -18.13
CA PRO A 111 -12.82 2.47 -17.10
C PRO A 111 -13.73 1.29 -16.80
N ALA A 112 -13.99 0.41 -17.77
CA ALA A 112 -14.83 -0.76 -17.59
C ALA A 112 -14.20 -1.83 -16.70
N ASP A 113 -12.87 -1.83 -16.56
CA ASP A 113 -12.10 -2.81 -15.79
C ASP A 113 -11.78 -2.29 -14.36
N LEU A 114 -12.16 -1.05 -14.04
CA LEU A 114 -11.95 -0.48 -12.71
C LEU A 114 -12.88 -1.14 -11.68
N PRO A 115 -12.35 -1.49 -10.50
CA PRO A 115 -13.19 -1.84 -9.36
C PRO A 115 -14.23 -0.75 -9.08
N ARG A 116 -15.42 -1.16 -8.62
CA ARG A 116 -16.45 -0.21 -8.17
C ARG A 116 -16.02 0.56 -6.92
N GLU A 117 -15.15 -0.06 -6.12
CA GLU A 117 -14.55 0.60 -4.98
C GLU A 117 -13.54 1.65 -5.46
N LYS A 118 -13.52 2.80 -4.79
CA LYS A 118 -12.59 3.89 -5.09
C LYS A 118 -11.23 3.66 -4.42
N GLY A 119 -10.24 4.48 -4.79
CA GLY A 119 -8.92 4.52 -4.14
C GLY A 119 -7.81 3.78 -4.88
N PHE A 120 -8.09 3.30 -6.08
CA PHE A 120 -7.08 2.69 -6.93
C PHE A 120 -6.43 3.78 -7.79
N SER A 121 -5.15 4.04 -7.54
CA SER A 121 -4.37 5.14 -8.15
C SER A 121 -3.06 4.67 -8.78
N HIS A 122 -2.64 3.44 -8.52
CA HIS A 122 -1.34 2.94 -8.93
C HIS A 122 -1.43 1.61 -9.66
N PHE A 123 -0.73 1.45 -10.78
CA PHE A 123 -0.57 0.19 -11.48
C PHE A 123 0.89 -0.27 -11.48
N HIS A 124 1.08 -1.54 -11.13
CA HIS A 124 2.36 -2.23 -11.15
C HIS A 124 2.31 -3.43 -12.10
N TRP A 125 3.16 -3.45 -13.12
CA TRP A 125 3.20 -4.58 -14.05
C TRP A 125 3.90 -5.80 -13.45
N VAL A 126 3.64 -7.00 -13.96
CA VAL A 126 4.34 -8.22 -13.55
C VAL A 126 5.22 -8.78 -14.66
N GLY A 127 6.29 -9.46 -14.28
CA GLY A 127 7.18 -10.18 -15.19
C GLY A 127 8.06 -9.26 -16.04
N MET A 128 8.18 -9.58 -17.33
CA MET A 128 9.07 -8.88 -18.25
C MET A 128 8.39 -7.63 -18.84
N PRO A 129 9.15 -6.55 -19.10
CA PRO A 129 10.56 -6.36 -18.79
C PRO A 129 10.82 -6.18 -17.29
N MET A 130 12.00 -6.56 -16.81
CA MET A 130 12.33 -6.45 -15.38
C MET A 130 12.52 -4.99 -14.91
N MET A 131 12.73 -4.06 -15.85
CA MET A 131 13.01 -2.66 -15.61
C MET A 131 12.13 -1.81 -16.52
N GLY A 132 11.85 -0.57 -16.10
CA GLY A 132 10.98 0.33 -16.85
C GLY A 132 11.52 0.76 -18.22
N ASP A 133 12.83 0.74 -18.43
CA ASP A 133 13.49 1.08 -19.70
C ASP A 133 13.23 0.07 -20.82
N GLY A 134 12.85 -1.17 -20.49
CA GLY A 134 12.42 -2.18 -21.44
C GLY A 134 10.95 -2.07 -21.86
N LEU A 135 10.17 -1.19 -21.24
CA LEU A 135 8.75 -1.04 -21.54
C LEU A 135 8.58 -0.31 -22.88
N THR A 136 7.55 -0.71 -23.63
CA THR A 136 7.23 -0.16 -24.96
C THR A 136 5.91 0.60 -24.89
N VAL A 137 5.96 1.89 -25.18
CA VAL A 137 4.77 2.75 -25.22
C VAL A 137 3.75 2.20 -26.21
N GLY A 138 2.48 2.16 -25.80
CA GLY A 138 1.36 1.63 -26.57
C GLY A 138 1.09 0.14 -26.36
N GLN A 139 1.99 -0.61 -25.70
CA GLN A 139 1.76 -2.02 -25.37
C GLN A 139 0.95 -2.19 -24.08
N PHE A 140 0.27 -3.34 -23.99
CA PHE A 140 -0.44 -3.76 -22.78
C PHE A 140 0.42 -4.70 -21.95
N TYR A 141 0.35 -4.52 -20.64
CA TYR A 141 1.07 -5.33 -19.67
C TYR A 141 0.09 -5.87 -18.63
N ASP A 142 0.28 -7.13 -18.26
CA ASP A 142 -0.37 -7.73 -17.10
C ASP A 142 0.22 -7.15 -15.82
N GLY A 143 -0.60 -6.99 -14.79
CA GLY A 143 -0.16 -6.44 -13.52
C GLY A 143 -1.29 -6.33 -12.51
N PHE A 144 -1.08 -5.47 -11.53
CA PHE A 144 -2.03 -5.20 -10.47
C PHE A 144 -2.32 -3.72 -10.37
N LEU A 145 -3.61 -3.39 -10.32
CA LEU A 145 -4.08 -2.08 -9.92
C LEU A 145 -4.19 -2.08 -8.39
N LEU A 146 -3.46 -1.16 -7.78
CA LEU A 146 -3.22 -1.09 -6.35
C LEU A 146 -4.02 0.06 -5.73
N LYS A 147 -4.62 -0.25 -4.59
CA LYS A 147 -5.16 0.70 -3.62
C LYS A 147 -4.23 0.69 -2.42
N LEU A 148 -3.65 1.85 -2.12
CA LEU A 148 -2.77 2.05 -0.98
C LEU A 148 -3.54 2.78 0.12
N THR A 149 -3.39 2.31 1.35
CA THR A 149 -3.99 2.95 2.54
C THR A 149 -2.88 3.29 3.51
N ALA A 150 -2.56 4.57 3.63
CA ALA A 150 -1.56 5.07 4.56
C ALA A 150 -2.01 4.83 6.00
N ILE A 151 -1.09 4.34 6.83
CA ILE A 151 -1.39 4.02 8.23
C ILE A 151 -1.19 5.21 9.17
N ASP A 152 -0.33 6.16 8.79
CA ASP A 152 0.05 7.32 9.61
C ASP A 152 0.35 8.56 8.73
N THR A 153 0.67 9.68 9.38
CA THR A 153 1.09 10.93 8.74
C THR A 153 2.60 10.98 8.61
N PHE A 154 3.10 11.18 7.39
CA PHE A 154 4.53 11.40 7.14
C PHE A 154 4.72 12.19 5.85
N PHE A 155 5.88 12.84 5.72
CA PHE A 155 6.26 13.50 4.48
C PHE A 155 7.10 12.54 3.63
N PHE A 156 6.52 12.04 2.55
CA PHE A 156 7.15 11.05 1.70
C PHE A 156 8.07 11.71 0.66
N MET A 157 9.34 11.36 0.68
CA MET A 157 10.42 11.97 -0.08
C MET A 157 10.64 11.25 -1.41
N MET A 158 9.66 11.33 -2.31
CA MET A 158 9.77 10.85 -3.70
C MET A 158 9.42 11.99 -4.66
N GLY A 159 10.28 12.28 -5.65
CA GLY A 159 10.12 13.43 -6.54
C GLY A 159 10.15 14.76 -5.78
N GLU A 160 9.11 15.58 -5.92
CA GLU A 160 8.95 16.84 -5.17
C GLU A 160 8.58 16.62 -3.69
N GLY A 161 8.21 15.39 -3.34
CA GLY A 161 7.76 15.01 -2.01
C GLY A 161 6.30 15.40 -1.74
N VAL A 162 5.64 14.63 -0.88
CA VAL A 162 4.21 14.79 -0.62
C VAL A 162 3.89 14.50 0.84
N LEU A 163 2.99 15.27 1.43
CA LEU A 163 2.44 14.97 2.74
C LEU A 163 1.42 13.83 2.59
N VAL A 164 1.75 12.68 3.18
CA VAL A 164 0.86 11.53 3.30
C VAL A 164 0.11 11.64 4.63
N THR A 165 -1.18 11.32 4.60
CA THR A 165 -2.06 11.33 5.77
C THR A 165 -2.82 10.01 5.87
N PRO A 166 -3.24 9.57 7.08
CA PRO A 166 -3.94 8.31 7.26
C PRO A 166 -5.19 8.18 6.38
N GLY A 167 -5.34 7.04 5.71
CA GLY A 167 -6.46 6.77 4.80
C GLY A 167 -6.01 6.39 3.39
N ILE A 168 -6.94 6.41 2.45
CA ILE A 168 -6.67 6.09 1.04
C ILE A 168 -5.67 7.11 0.48
N ASP A 169 -4.62 6.61 -0.16
CA ASP A 169 -3.59 7.42 -0.79
C ASP A 169 -3.78 7.46 -2.31
N ASP A 170 -4.38 8.56 -2.77
CA ASP A 170 -4.64 8.80 -4.19
C ASP A 170 -3.53 9.62 -4.88
N TYR A 171 -2.43 9.94 -4.18
CA TYR A 171 -1.50 10.98 -4.63
C TYR A 171 -0.03 10.55 -4.66
N SER A 172 0.45 9.85 -3.63
CA SER A 172 1.90 9.66 -3.49
C SER A 172 2.50 8.66 -4.48
N HIS A 173 1.67 7.79 -5.06
CA HIS A 173 2.05 6.77 -6.04
C HIS A 173 1.21 6.83 -7.31
N ASP A 174 0.47 7.92 -7.55
CA ASP A 174 -0.42 8.03 -8.70
C ASP A 174 0.34 7.88 -10.02
N ASN A 175 -0.10 6.93 -10.84
CA ASN A 175 0.51 6.68 -12.14
C ASN A 175 -0.47 6.17 -13.20
N ILE A 176 -1.78 6.27 -12.93
CA ILE A 176 -2.82 5.80 -13.86
C ILE A 176 -3.63 6.95 -14.43
N VAL A 177 -4.15 6.74 -15.63
CA VAL A 177 -5.21 7.57 -16.22
C VAL A 177 -6.27 6.67 -16.82
N THR A 178 -7.47 7.22 -16.99
CA THR A 178 -8.63 6.49 -17.52
C THR A 178 -9.11 7.01 -18.88
N SER A 179 -8.57 8.13 -19.35
CA SER A 179 -8.81 8.68 -20.67
C SER A 179 -7.73 8.23 -21.65
N CYS A 180 -7.87 7.02 -22.19
CA CYS A 180 -6.91 6.46 -23.14
C CYS A 180 -7.09 7.08 -24.54
N PRO A 181 -5.99 7.48 -25.21
CA PRO A 181 -6.00 7.73 -26.65
C PRO A 181 -6.04 6.43 -27.48
#